data_AF-A0A285RRP7-F1
#
_entry.id   AF-A0A285RRP7-F1
#
_cell.length_a   1.000
_cell.length_b   1.000
_cell.length_c   1.000
_cell.angle_alpha   90.00
_cell.angle_beta   90.00
_cell.angle_gamma   90.00
#
_symmetry.space_group_name_H-M   'P 1'
#
loop_
_entity.id
_entity.type
_entity.pdbx_description
1 polymer ?
#
loop_
_entity_poly.entity_id
_entity_poly.type
_entity_poly.pdbx_seq_one_letter_code
_entity_poly.pdbx_strand_id
1 'polypeptide(L)'
;MSLTTISRTEISCPRSNSKMSPVSITAKAAALLGVLLLATGCQGEAPEAAVRKLLAESSPDLSQDALVFDGCELKVTMAGANAMGWNIQHILRADLSMFDTGRAGITPNSQNSVTLSFDRKPVDDRLLDQAERIAKLLPVALQNNESIGRDRLEQILKSPNGTLVFRLTSVGVGDGPIQPHKDAPQFYDFAQQVAALPAPQLAGISLQFNKGGGKREDLISGAVMVPQLLQFTASSPEQAQSLAEALNAYRKDACAS
;
A
#
# COMPACT_ATOMS: atom_id res chain seq x y z
N MET A 1 -2.05 -5.70 34.24
CA MET A 1 -3.04 -5.49 33.15
C MET A 1 -2.83 -4.08 32.61
N SER A 2 -2.08 -3.94 31.52
CA SER A 2 -1.83 -2.63 30.90
C SER A 2 -2.96 -2.32 29.92
N LEU A 3 -3.64 -1.20 30.15
CA LEU A 3 -4.58 -0.59 29.22
C LEU A 3 -3.79 -0.02 28.04
N THR A 4 -4.06 -0.52 26.84
CA THR A 4 -3.51 0.03 25.60
C THR A 4 -4.45 1.15 25.12
N THR A 5 -3.95 2.38 25.12
CA THR A 5 -4.69 3.56 24.64
C THR A 5 -4.76 3.55 23.11
N ILE A 6 -5.96 3.42 22.54
CA ILE A 6 -6.23 3.67 21.12
C ILE A 6 -6.48 5.18 20.98
N SER A 7 -5.52 5.92 20.42
CA SER A 7 -5.73 7.33 20.11
C SER A 7 -6.34 7.48 18.71
N ARG A 8 -7.58 7.99 18.63
CA ARG A 8 -8.22 8.43 17.39
C ARG A 8 -7.96 9.92 17.22
N THR A 9 -7.25 10.32 16.18
CA THR A 9 -7.05 11.73 15.85
C THR A 9 -7.89 12.12 14.65
N GLU A 10 -8.83 13.05 14.83
CA GLU A 10 -9.49 13.73 13.70
C GLU A 10 -8.58 14.84 13.18
N ILE A 11 -8.29 14.82 11.87
CA ILE A 11 -7.40 15.79 11.22
C ILE A 11 -8.23 17.02 10.82
N SER A 12 -8.00 18.15 11.51
CA SER A 12 -8.55 19.46 11.16
C SER A 12 -7.41 20.40 10.74
N CYS A 13 -7.43 20.87 9.50
CA CYS A 13 -6.55 21.95 9.07
C CYS A 13 -7.10 23.30 9.59
N PRO A 14 -6.31 24.13 10.29
CA PRO A 14 -6.77 25.44 10.71
C PRO A 14 -6.94 26.37 9.50
N ARG A 15 -8.17 26.88 9.30
CA ARG A 15 -8.44 27.99 8.38
C ARG A 15 -7.86 29.28 8.98
N SER A 16 -6.86 29.85 8.31
CA SER A 16 -6.38 31.21 8.57
C SER A 16 -7.52 32.21 8.36
N ASN A 17 -7.87 32.95 9.40
CA ASN A 17 -8.96 33.90 9.42
C ASN A 17 -8.38 35.28 9.79
N SER A 18 -7.81 35.99 8.82
CA SER A 18 -7.32 37.35 9.01
C SER A 18 -8.45 38.36 8.80
N LYS A 19 -9.06 38.79 9.91
CA LYS A 19 -9.81 40.05 9.99
C LYS A 19 -8.83 41.22 9.82
N MET A 20 -9.13 42.12 8.91
CA MET A 20 -8.39 43.37 8.72
C MET A 20 -9.39 44.53 8.87
N SER A 21 -9.23 45.33 9.91
CA SER A 21 -9.91 46.63 10.08
C SER A 21 -9.01 47.75 9.55
N PRO A 22 -9.57 48.87 9.06
CA PRO A 22 -8.86 49.82 8.21
C PRO A 22 -8.13 50.89 9.03
N VAL A 23 -6.95 51.28 8.57
CA VAL A 23 -6.32 52.55 8.94
C VAL A 23 -6.10 53.34 7.66
N SER A 24 -6.77 54.49 7.58
CA SER A 24 -6.58 55.51 6.55
C SER A 24 -5.56 56.52 7.07
N ILE A 25 -4.43 56.69 6.38
CA ILE A 25 -3.60 57.91 6.46
C ILE A 25 -3.13 58.28 5.05
N THR A 26 -3.25 59.56 4.76
CA THR A 26 -3.15 60.28 3.49
C THR A 26 -1.73 60.45 2.93
N ALA A 27 -1.60 60.12 1.64
CA ALA A 27 -0.88 60.79 0.53
C ALA A 27 0.35 61.72 0.79
N LYS A 28 1.53 61.39 0.22
CA LYS A 28 2.09 61.92 -1.06
C LYS A 28 3.62 61.67 -1.23
N ALA A 29 4.00 61.36 -2.48
CA ALA A 29 5.33 61.38 -3.13
C ALA A 29 6.32 60.23 -2.79
N ALA A 30 6.45 59.20 -3.65
CA ALA A 30 7.30 59.09 -4.86
C ALA A 30 8.71 58.53 -4.52
N ALA A 31 9.30 57.52 -5.18
CA ALA A 31 8.91 56.62 -6.25
C ALA A 31 9.82 55.36 -6.15
N LEU A 32 9.20 54.18 -6.32
CA LEU A 32 9.73 52.89 -6.77
C LEU A 32 11.13 52.42 -6.31
N LEU A 33 11.16 51.78 -5.14
CA LEU A 33 11.98 50.59 -4.91
C LEU A 33 11.29 49.38 -5.56
N GLY A 34 11.84 48.86 -6.65
CA GLY A 34 11.51 47.53 -7.17
C GLY A 34 12.41 46.49 -6.53
N VAL A 35 12.15 46.14 -5.26
CA VAL A 35 12.72 44.96 -4.62
C VAL A 35 12.21 43.74 -5.37
N LEU A 36 13.00 43.23 -6.30
CA LEU A 36 12.80 41.90 -6.89
C LEU A 36 13.44 40.86 -5.97
N LEU A 37 12.98 40.79 -4.71
CA LEU A 37 13.03 39.53 -3.96
C LEU A 37 11.87 38.71 -4.52
N LEU A 38 12.12 38.06 -5.66
CA LEU A 38 11.26 36.97 -6.10
C LEU A 38 11.23 35.96 -4.95
N ALA A 39 10.06 35.88 -4.33
CA ALA A 39 9.67 34.79 -3.48
C ALA A 39 10.10 33.47 -4.14
N THR A 40 11.18 32.87 -3.66
CA THR A 40 11.33 31.42 -3.69
C THR A 40 10.26 30.90 -2.75
N GLY A 41 9.04 30.87 -3.27
CA GLY A 41 7.86 30.45 -2.55
C GLY A 41 8.10 29.07 -1.97
N CYS A 42 7.48 28.83 -0.82
CA CYS A 42 7.18 27.51 -0.32
C CYS A 42 6.42 26.72 -1.39
N GLN A 43 7.10 26.21 -2.41
CA GLN A 43 6.59 25.10 -3.20
C GLN A 43 6.77 23.89 -2.27
N GLY A 44 5.71 23.59 -1.54
CA GLY A 44 5.61 22.34 -0.79
C GLY A 44 6.00 21.19 -1.73
N GLU A 45 6.78 20.25 -1.21
CA GLU A 45 7.15 19.03 -1.93
C GLU A 45 5.90 18.41 -2.56
N ALA A 46 5.98 18.02 -3.84
CA ALA A 46 4.86 17.38 -4.52
C ALA A 46 4.44 16.13 -3.73
N PRO A 47 3.13 15.85 -3.55
CA PRO A 47 2.70 14.73 -2.69
C PRO A 47 3.30 13.38 -3.07
N GLU A 48 3.47 13.11 -4.37
CA GLU A 48 4.13 11.89 -4.85
C GLU A 48 5.58 11.79 -4.34
N ALA A 49 6.35 12.88 -4.47
CA ALA A 49 7.73 12.94 -4.01
C ALA A 49 7.84 12.73 -2.50
N ALA A 50 6.92 13.32 -1.73
CA ALA A 50 6.83 13.13 -0.28
C ALA A 50 6.55 11.66 0.08
N VAL A 51 5.60 11.00 -0.60
CA VAL A 51 5.32 9.57 -0.36
C VAL A 51 6.54 8.71 -0.69
N ARG A 52 7.19 8.95 -1.84
CA ARG A 52 8.41 8.21 -2.24
C ARG A 52 9.51 8.31 -1.20
N LYS A 53 9.78 9.55 -0.75
CA LYS A 53 10.79 9.83 0.27
C LYS A 53 10.47 9.10 1.58
N LEU A 54 9.25 9.26 2.10
CA LEU A 54 8.85 8.69 3.38
C LEU A 54 8.87 7.15 3.35
N LEU A 55 8.43 6.52 2.26
CA LEU A 55 8.50 5.07 2.10
C LEU A 55 9.94 4.55 2.01
N ALA A 56 10.82 5.27 1.29
CA ALA A 56 12.24 4.91 1.20
C ALA A 56 12.97 5.04 2.55
N GLU A 57 12.62 6.05 3.36
CA GLU A 57 13.16 6.20 4.72
C GLU A 57 12.72 5.07 5.66
N SER A 58 11.50 4.54 5.50
CA SER A 58 11.00 3.43 6.32
C SER A 58 11.47 2.06 5.85
N SER A 59 11.86 1.92 4.58
CA SER A 59 12.21 0.64 3.94
C SER A 59 13.50 0.78 3.15
N PRO A 60 14.67 0.57 3.77
CA PRO A 60 15.98 0.73 3.10
C PRO A 60 16.16 -0.17 1.87
N ASP A 61 15.44 -1.29 1.83
CA ASP A 61 15.47 -2.25 0.72
C ASP A 61 14.51 -1.87 -0.43
N LEU A 62 13.75 -0.79 -0.29
CA LEU A 62 12.86 -0.26 -1.32
C LEU A 62 13.66 0.64 -2.27
N SER A 63 13.93 0.17 -3.48
CA SER A 63 14.53 1.02 -4.51
C SER A 63 13.56 2.11 -4.97
N GLN A 64 14.05 3.24 -5.52
CA GLN A 64 13.18 4.30 -6.04
C GLN A 64 12.27 3.81 -7.17
N ASP A 65 12.75 2.88 -7.99
CA ASP A 65 12.00 2.26 -9.10
C ASP A 65 10.98 1.22 -8.61
N ALA A 66 11.02 0.82 -7.34
CA ALA A 66 10.04 -0.06 -6.73
C ALA A 66 8.65 0.59 -6.60
N LEU A 67 8.60 1.92 -6.62
CA LEU A 67 7.38 2.71 -6.47
C LEU A 67 6.96 3.28 -7.81
N VAL A 68 5.77 2.89 -8.27
CA VAL A 68 5.15 3.44 -9.47
C VAL A 68 3.80 4.02 -9.09
N PHE A 69 3.59 5.25 -9.55
CA PHE A 69 2.36 6.00 -9.40
C PHE A 69 1.79 6.22 -10.79
N ASP A 70 0.57 5.77 -11.04
CA ASP A 70 -0.13 5.94 -12.33
C ASP A 70 -1.59 6.34 -12.06
N GLY A 71 -1.86 7.65 -12.15
CA GLY A 71 -3.12 8.22 -11.70
C GLY A 71 -3.42 7.82 -10.24
N CYS A 72 -4.55 7.15 -10.02
CA CYS A 72 -4.91 6.71 -8.68
C CYS A 72 -4.25 5.39 -8.22
N GLU A 73 -3.49 4.71 -9.09
CA GLU A 73 -2.82 3.47 -8.74
C GLU A 73 -1.47 3.73 -8.05
N LEU A 74 -1.27 3.08 -6.90
CA LEU A 74 0.03 2.88 -6.26
C LEU A 74 0.48 1.43 -6.49
N LYS A 75 1.64 1.25 -7.12
CA LYS A 75 2.33 -0.02 -7.22
C LYS A 75 3.65 0.02 -6.44
N VAL A 76 3.84 -0.97 -5.59
CA VAL A 76 5.05 -1.17 -4.77
C VAL A 76 5.62 -2.56 -5.08
N THR A 77 6.89 -2.64 -5.46
CA THR A 77 7.58 -3.91 -5.73
C THR A 77 8.84 -4.01 -4.88
N MET A 78 8.80 -4.83 -3.84
CA MET A 78 9.96 -5.07 -2.98
C MET A 78 10.57 -6.43 -3.28
N ALA A 79 11.88 -6.51 -3.28
CA ALA A 79 12.61 -7.77 -3.33
C ALA A 79 13.77 -7.73 -2.35
N GLY A 80 14.04 -8.85 -1.69
CA GLY A 80 15.12 -8.93 -0.71
C GLY A 80 15.36 -10.37 -0.24
N ALA A 81 16.24 -10.53 0.73
CA ALA A 81 16.46 -11.81 1.39
C ALA A 81 16.00 -11.74 2.85
N ASN A 82 15.33 -12.78 3.34
CA ASN A 82 15.01 -12.86 4.77
C ASN A 82 16.19 -13.37 5.61
N ALA A 83 16.00 -13.46 6.93
CA ALA A 83 17.02 -13.97 7.86
C ALA A 83 17.49 -15.41 7.54
N MET A 84 16.70 -16.20 6.82
CA MET A 84 17.09 -17.53 6.36
C MET A 84 17.83 -17.50 5.01
N GLY A 85 18.09 -16.33 4.42
CA GLY A 85 18.71 -16.17 3.11
C GLY A 85 17.80 -16.57 1.94
N TRP A 86 16.49 -16.71 2.18
CA TRP A 86 15.50 -16.95 1.12
C TRP A 86 15.12 -15.66 0.45
N ASN A 87 15.05 -15.69 -0.88
CA ASN A 87 14.62 -14.55 -1.65
C ASN A 87 13.12 -14.37 -1.48
N ILE A 88 12.70 -13.13 -1.22
CA ILE A 88 11.30 -12.74 -1.09
C ILE A 88 11.02 -11.66 -2.12
N GLN A 89 9.88 -11.77 -2.76
CA GLN A 89 9.31 -10.74 -3.62
C GLN A 89 7.92 -10.37 -3.11
N HIS A 90 7.70 -9.09 -2.84
CA HIS A 90 6.39 -8.53 -2.55
C HIS A 90 5.96 -7.59 -3.67
N ILE A 91 4.72 -7.73 -4.13
CA ILE A 91 4.10 -6.80 -5.07
C ILE A 91 2.79 -6.36 -4.45
N LEU A 92 2.60 -5.06 -4.30
CA LEU A 92 1.34 -4.45 -3.93
C LEU A 92 0.89 -3.57 -5.09
N ARG A 93 -0.36 -3.70 -5.49
CA ARG A 93 -1.03 -2.76 -6.41
C ARG A 93 -2.34 -2.34 -5.78
N ALA A 94 -2.58 -1.04 -5.69
CA ALA A 94 -3.73 -0.48 -4.99
C ALA A 94 -4.25 0.76 -5.69
N ASP A 95 -5.53 0.76 -6.05
CA ASP A 95 -6.28 1.97 -6.39
C ASP A 95 -6.57 2.72 -5.08
N LEU A 96 -5.88 3.84 -4.87
CA LEU A 96 -5.98 4.62 -3.62
C LEU A 96 -7.38 5.21 -3.39
N SER A 97 -8.23 5.29 -4.43
CA SER A 97 -9.62 5.70 -4.28
C SER A 97 -10.46 4.68 -3.51
N MET A 98 -9.98 3.43 -3.41
CA MET A 98 -10.64 2.34 -2.69
C MET A 98 -10.37 2.36 -1.19
N PHE A 99 -9.61 3.32 -0.67
CA PHE A 99 -9.24 3.41 0.74
C PHE A 99 -9.70 4.73 1.37
N ASP A 100 -10.01 4.70 2.67
CA ASP A 100 -10.24 5.90 3.45
C ASP A 100 -8.90 6.49 3.93
N THR A 101 -8.18 7.16 3.03
CA THR A 101 -6.90 7.80 3.39
C THR A 101 -7.06 9.00 4.33
N GLY A 102 -8.30 9.44 4.60
CA GLY A 102 -8.58 10.47 5.60
C GLY A 102 -8.52 9.94 7.04
N ARG A 103 -8.54 8.62 7.21
CA ARG A 103 -8.49 7.94 8.51
C ARG A 103 -7.41 6.86 8.51
N ALA A 104 -6.29 7.19 9.14
CA ALA A 104 -5.20 6.26 9.36
C ALA A 104 -5.30 5.59 10.73
N GLY A 105 -5.10 4.28 10.77
CA GLY A 105 -4.72 3.55 11.98
C GLY A 105 -3.20 3.53 12.11
N ILE A 106 -2.66 3.84 13.28
CA ILE A 106 -1.24 3.68 13.60
C ILE A 106 -1.15 2.74 14.79
N THR A 107 -0.51 1.59 14.59
CA THR A 107 -0.40 0.55 15.60
C THR A 107 1.07 0.16 15.82
N PRO A 108 1.53 -0.03 17.07
CA PRO A 108 2.86 -0.56 17.31
C PRO A 108 3.03 -1.95 16.70
N ASN A 109 4.15 -2.21 16.02
CA ASN A 109 4.45 -3.52 15.41
C ASN A 109 5.59 -4.22 16.16
N SER A 110 6.73 -3.54 16.31
CA SER A 110 7.89 -3.99 17.09
C SER A 110 8.52 -2.83 17.85
N GLN A 111 9.55 -3.07 18.69
CA GLN A 111 10.12 -2.05 19.58
C GLN A 111 10.50 -0.73 18.88
N ASN A 112 10.83 -0.75 17.59
CA ASN A 112 11.24 0.42 16.82
C ASN A 112 10.47 0.59 15.50
N SER A 113 9.25 0.04 15.40
CA SER A 113 8.43 0.23 14.21
C SER A 113 6.94 0.27 14.50
N VAL A 114 6.22 1.00 13.66
CA VAL A 114 4.76 1.09 13.68
C VAL A 114 4.20 0.67 12.33
N THR A 115 3.00 0.11 12.35
CA THR A 115 2.21 -0.17 11.16
C THR A 115 1.21 0.96 10.97
N LEU A 116 1.32 1.65 9.83
CA LEU A 116 0.30 2.53 9.28
C LEU A 116 -0.69 1.67 8.49
N SER A 117 -1.99 1.85 8.73
CA SER A 117 -3.04 1.13 8.02
C SER A 117 -4.18 2.03 7.59
N PHE A 118 -4.70 1.83 6.38
CA PHE A 118 -5.94 2.45 5.89
C PHE A 118 -6.99 1.39 5.64
N ASP A 119 -8.20 1.64 6.13
CA ASP A 119 -9.35 0.79 5.85
C ASP A 119 -9.73 0.91 4.37
N ARG A 120 -9.89 -0.23 3.71
CA ARG A 120 -10.58 -0.27 2.42
C ARG A 120 -12.04 0.16 2.63
N LYS A 121 -12.56 0.91 1.67
CA LYS A 121 -13.98 1.25 1.60
C LYS A 121 -14.85 -0.02 1.54
N PRO A 122 -16.17 0.11 1.83
CA PRO A 122 -17.11 -0.99 1.72
C PRO A 122 -17.05 -1.70 0.36
N VAL A 123 -17.35 -2.99 0.36
CA VAL A 123 -17.33 -3.81 -0.86
C VAL A 123 -18.34 -3.29 -1.87
N ASP A 124 -17.87 -2.99 -3.08
CA ASP A 124 -18.66 -2.59 -4.24
C ASP A 124 -18.45 -3.57 -5.41
N ASP A 125 -19.17 -3.35 -6.51
CA ASP A 125 -19.09 -4.22 -7.69
C ASP A 125 -17.71 -4.20 -8.34
N ARG A 126 -16.97 -3.08 -8.31
CA ARG A 126 -15.62 -2.98 -8.88
C ARG A 126 -14.67 -3.95 -8.18
N LEU A 127 -14.70 -3.97 -6.85
CA LEU A 127 -13.89 -4.87 -6.05
C LEU A 127 -14.30 -6.33 -6.23
N LEU A 128 -15.61 -6.62 -6.26
CA LEU A 128 -16.12 -7.98 -6.50
C LEU A 128 -15.70 -8.50 -7.88
N ASP A 129 -15.81 -7.68 -8.92
CA ASP A 129 -15.40 -8.00 -10.27
C ASP A 129 -13.90 -8.29 -10.35
N GLN A 130 -13.08 -7.54 -9.59
CA GLN A 130 -11.65 -7.84 -9.50
C GLN A 130 -11.41 -9.16 -8.77
N ALA A 131 -12.06 -9.39 -7.63
CA ALA A 131 -11.90 -10.63 -6.88
C ALA A 131 -12.30 -11.85 -7.71
N GLU A 132 -13.36 -11.74 -8.51
CA GLU A 132 -13.75 -12.76 -9.49
C GLU A 132 -12.70 -12.97 -10.57
N ARG A 133 -12.13 -11.90 -11.14
CA ARG A 133 -11.06 -12.01 -12.14
C ARG A 133 -9.86 -12.74 -11.56
N ILE A 134 -9.43 -12.39 -10.34
CA ILE A 134 -8.35 -13.08 -9.64
C ILE A 134 -8.71 -14.55 -9.43
N ALA A 135 -9.91 -14.87 -8.93
CA ALA A 135 -10.35 -16.25 -8.72
C ALA A 135 -10.38 -17.06 -10.03
N LYS A 136 -10.81 -16.45 -11.15
CA LYS A 136 -10.84 -17.06 -12.48
C LYS A 136 -9.44 -17.33 -13.07
N LEU A 137 -8.42 -16.59 -12.63
CA LEU A 137 -7.02 -16.84 -13.01
C LEU A 137 -6.39 -18.02 -12.28
N LEU A 138 -6.98 -18.48 -11.17
CA LEU A 138 -6.47 -19.63 -10.44
C LEU A 138 -6.52 -20.88 -11.37
N PRO A 139 -5.42 -21.58 -11.62
CA PRO A 139 -5.42 -22.76 -12.48
C PRO A 139 -6.38 -23.83 -11.99
N VAL A 140 -7.11 -24.49 -12.90
CA VAL A 140 -8.10 -25.54 -12.58
C VAL A 140 -7.48 -26.65 -11.70
N ALA A 141 -6.22 -27.00 -11.96
CA ALA A 141 -5.47 -27.97 -11.16
C ALA A 141 -5.35 -27.60 -9.67
N LEU A 142 -5.46 -26.30 -9.33
CA LEU A 142 -5.37 -25.77 -7.97
C LEU A 142 -6.74 -25.45 -7.35
N GLN A 143 -7.82 -25.54 -8.13
CA GLN A 143 -9.17 -25.20 -7.67
C GLN A 143 -9.82 -26.29 -6.82
N ASN A 144 -9.21 -27.47 -6.64
CA ASN A 144 -9.79 -28.61 -5.91
C ASN A 144 -11.25 -28.92 -6.31
N ASN A 145 -11.61 -28.73 -7.58
CA ASN A 145 -12.97 -28.85 -8.15
C ASN A 145 -14.03 -27.88 -7.59
N GLU A 146 -13.63 -26.80 -6.93
CA GLU A 146 -14.54 -25.77 -6.41
C GLU A 146 -14.21 -24.40 -7.03
N SER A 147 -15.10 -23.89 -7.87
CA SER A 147 -15.05 -22.50 -8.29
C SER A 147 -15.65 -21.61 -7.19
N ILE A 148 -14.93 -20.58 -6.76
CA ILE A 148 -15.46 -19.62 -5.79
C ILE A 148 -16.44 -18.68 -6.50
N GLY A 149 -17.74 -18.85 -6.24
CA GLY A 149 -18.80 -17.98 -6.79
C GLY A 149 -18.80 -16.58 -6.18
N ARG A 150 -19.44 -15.62 -6.88
CA ARG A 150 -19.53 -14.20 -6.48
C ARG A 150 -20.07 -14.02 -5.06
N ASP A 151 -21.15 -14.71 -4.70
CA ASP A 151 -21.77 -14.62 -3.37
C ASP A 151 -20.78 -15.01 -2.26
N ARG A 152 -19.95 -16.03 -2.52
CA ARG A 152 -18.92 -16.47 -1.59
C ARG A 152 -17.79 -15.45 -1.49
N LEU A 153 -17.36 -14.85 -2.61
CA LEU A 153 -16.37 -13.77 -2.61
C LEU A 153 -16.88 -12.56 -1.82
N GLU A 154 -18.14 -12.18 -2.03
CA GLU A 154 -18.78 -11.09 -1.31
C GLU A 154 -18.83 -11.39 0.19
N GLN A 155 -19.24 -12.59 0.58
CA GLN A 155 -19.24 -13.03 1.97
C GLN A 155 -17.85 -12.91 2.60
N ILE A 156 -16.81 -13.37 1.90
CA ILE A 156 -15.42 -13.28 2.37
C ILE A 156 -15.02 -11.81 2.55
N LEU A 157 -15.23 -10.97 1.54
CA LEU A 157 -14.74 -9.59 1.54
C LEU A 157 -15.53 -8.65 2.46
N LYS A 158 -16.78 -9.00 2.82
CA LYS A 158 -17.61 -8.27 3.80
C LYS A 158 -17.43 -8.75 5.24
N SER A 159 -16.78 -9.90 5.45
CA SER A 159 -16.52 -10.42 6.79
C SER A 159 -15.57 -9.48 7.56
N PRO A 160 -15.67 -9.41 8.90
CA PRO A 160 -14.68 -8.70 9.71
C PRO A 160 -13.28 -9.29 9.47
N ASN A 161 -12.30 -8.45 9.15
CA ASN A 161 -10.94 -8.86 8.73
C ASN A 161 -10.92 -9.70 7.45
N GLY A 162 -11.98 -9.61 6.64
CA GLY A 162 -12.25 -10.41 5.45
C GLY A 162 -11.23 -10.16 4.35
N THR A 163 -10.26 -11.06 4.23
CA THR A 163 -9.22 -11.03 3.21
C THR A 163 -9.34 -12.27 2.34
N LEU A 164 -9.49 -12.09 1.03
CA LEU A 164 -9.36 -13.20 0.09
C LEU A 164 -7.89 -13.56 -0.02
N VAL A 165 -7.53 -14.82 0.21
CA VAL A 165 -6.15 -15.31 0.12
C VAL A 165 -6.11 -16.62 -0.64
N PHE A 166 -5.30 -16.66 -1.70
CA PHE A 166 -4.82 -17.89 -2.33
C PHE A 166 -3.41 -18.14 -1.82
N ARG A 167 -3.14 -19.32 -1.26
CA ARG A 167 -1.86 -19.62 -0.62
C ARG A 167 -1.28 -20.94 -1.12
N LEU A 168 0.02 -20.91 -1.41
CA LEU A 168 0.87 -22.08 -1.58
C LEU A 168 1.87 -22.11 -0.43
N THR A 169 1.99 -23.25 0.24
CA THR A 169 3.01 -23.46 1.27
C THR A 169 3.63 -24.83 1.05
N SER A 170 4.94 -24.87 0.85
CA SER A 170 5.68 -26.13 0.89
C SER A 170 5.87 -26.59 2.33
N VAL A 171 5.71 -27.88 2.56
CA VAL A 171 5.92 -28.53 3.86
C VAL A 171 7.26 -29.26 3.83
N GLY A 172 8.14 -28.95 4.79
CA GLY A 172 9.35 -29.73 5.03
C GLY A 172 9.00 -31.05 5.71
N VAL A 173 9.74 -32.11 5.38
CA VAL A 173 9.62 -33.42 6.03
C VAL A 173 10.93 -33.75 6.72
N GLY A 174 10.92 -33.88 8.05
CA GLY A 174 12.11 -34.10 8.87
C GLY A 174 13.06 -32.90 8.91
N ASP A 175 14.35 -33.17 9.13
CA ASP A 175 15.41 -32.15 9.24
C ASP A 175 16.00 -31.74 7.87
N GLY A 176 15.37 -32.17 6.77
CA GLY A 176 15.81 -31.89 5.41
C GLY A 176 15.46 -30.46 4.95
N PRO A 177 16.13 -29.96 3.89
CA PRO A 177 15.80 -28.66 3.30
C PRO A 177 14.38 -28.66 2.72
N ILE A 178 13.63 -27.57 2.94
CA ILE A 178 12.29 -27.40 2.37
C ILE A 178 12.39 -27.43 0.85
N GLN A 179 11.64 -28.35 0.23
CA GLN A 179 11.56 -28.49 -1.21
C GLN A 179 10.36 -27.72 -1.76
N PRO A 180 10.45 -27.13 -2.96
CA PRO A 180 9.31 -26.54 -3.64
C PRO A 180 8.15 -27.52 -3.80
N HIS A 181 6.92 -27.04 -3.62
CA HIS A 181 5.71 -27.83 -3.89
C HIS A 181 5.60 -28.14 -5.40
N LYS A 182 5.01 -29.27 -5.77
CA LYS A 182 4.79 -29.64 -7.19
C LYS A 182 3.99 -28.58 -7.98
N ASP A 183 3.16 -27.80 -7.29
CA ASP A 183 2.29 -26.77 -7.87
C ASP A 183 2.97 -25.38 -7.91
N ALA A 184 4.23 -25.27 -7.46
CA ALA A 184 5.00 -24.02 -7.46
C ALA A 184 5.00 -23.29 -8.81
N PRO A 185 5.28 -23.96 -9.95
CA PRO A 185 5.26 -23.29 -11.25
C PRO A 185 3.90 -22.69 -11.60
N GLN A 186 2.82 -23.44 -11.37
CA GLN A 186 1.46 -23.00 -11.69
C GLN A 186 1.01 -21.85 -10.78
N PHE A 187 1.37 -21.89 -9.50
CA PHE A 187 1.07 -20.81 -8.57
C PHE A 187 1.88 -19.54 -8.89
N TYR A 188 3.14 -19.68 -9.29
CA TYR A 188 3.95 -18.56 -9.75
C TYR A 188 3.31 -17.90 -10.97
N ASP A 189 2.94 -18.68 -11.99
CA ASP A 189 2.32 -18.16 -13.22
C ASP A 189 0.98 -17.47 -12.91
N PHE A 190 0.20 -18.01 -11.97
CA PHE A 190 -1.00 -17.35 -11.43
C PHE A 190 -0.68 -15.99 -10.79
N ALA A 191 0.31 -15.93 -9.90
CA ALA A 191 0.72 -14.69 -9.25
C ALA A 191 1.20 -13.63 -10.25
N GLN A 192 1.96 -14.03 -11.28
CA GLN A 192 2.39 -13.10 -12.34
C GLN A 192 1.21 -12.57 -13.16
N GLN A 193 0.22 -13.42 -13.47
CA GLN A 193 -1.00 -12.97 -14.16
C GLN A 193 -1.79 -11.96 -13.33
N VAL A 194 -1.89 -12.17 -12.01
CA VAL A 194 -2.54 -11.21 -11.11
C VAL A 194 -1.75 -9.91 -11.04
N ALA A 195 -0.42 -9.98 -10.96
CA ALA A 195 0.45 -8.81 -10.98
C ALA A 195 0.30 -7.97 -12.27
N ALA A 196 -0.03 -8.63 -13.39
CA ALA A 196 -0.20 -8.04 -14.71
C ALA A 196 -1.64 -7.59 -15.04
N LEU A 197 -2.62 -7.79 -14.14
CA LEU A 197 -4.00 -7.35 -14.38
C LEU A 197 -4.05 -5.84 -14.68
N PRO A 198 -4.80 -5.39 -15.69
CA PRO A 198 -4.97 -3.96 -15.93
C PRO A 198 -5.79 -3.31 -14.80
N ALA A 199 -5.39 -2.13 -14.34
CA ALA A 199 -6.10 -1.29 -13.37
C ALA A 199 -6.63 -2.04 -12.12
N PRO A 200 -5.75 -2.72 -11.34
CA PRO A 200 -6.17 -3.41 -10.14
C PRO A 200 -6.70 -2.42 -9.10
N GLN A 201 -7.88 -2.73 -8.59
CA GLN A 201 -8.44 -2.14 -7.38
C GLN A 201 -7.53 -2.40 -6.17
N LEU A 202 -7.12 -3.65 -5.97
CA LEU A 202 -6.25 -4.05 -4.87
C LEU A 202 -5.74 -5.49 -5.01
N ALA A 203 -4.44 -5.68 -5.07
CA ALA A 203 -3.81 -6.99 -5.01
C ALA A 203 -2.48 -6.91 -4.23
N GLY A 204 -2.32 -7.82 -3.27
CA GLY A 204 -1.04 -8.11 -2.62
C GLY A 204 -0.52 -9.45 -3.09
N ILE A 205 0.77 -9.54 -3.37
CA ILE A 205 1.47 -10.75 -3.78
C ILE A 205 2.71 -10.88 -2.92
N SER A 206 2.95 -12.07 -2.40
CA SER A 206 4.15 -12.41 -1.64
C SER A 206 4.66 -13.74 -2.15
N LEU A 207 5.87 -13.77 -2.69
CA LEU A 207 6.53 -14.97 -3.19
C LEU A 207 7.84 -15.17 -2.43
N GLN A 208 8.12 -16.40 -2.04
CA GLN A 208 9.31 -16.76 -1.31
C GLN A 208 9.96 -17.97 -1.98
N PHE A 209 11.24 -17.82 -2.30
CA PHE A 209 12.03 -18.80 -3.05
C PHE A 209 13.14 -19.36 -2.15
N ASN A 210 13.64 -20.54 -2.51
CA ASN A 210 14.80 -21.13 -1.84
C ASN A 210 16.07 -20.24 -1.94
N LYS A 211 17.14 -20.61 -1.22
CA LYS A 211 18.42 -19.91 -1.28
C LYS A 211 18.99 -19.94 -2.70
N GLY A 212 19.26 -18.76 -3.27
CA GLY A 212 19.85 -18.63 -4.61
C GLY A 212 18.85 -18.74 -5.78
N GLY A 213 17.57 -19.01 -5.49
CA GLY A 213 16.51 -19.11 -6.47
C GLY A 213 15.67 -17.83 -6.58
N GLY A 214 15.29 -17.46 -7.80
CA GLY A 214 14.28 -16.45 -8.12
C GLY A 214 13.41 -16.90 -9.30
N LYS A 215 13.42 -18.21 -9.54
CA LYS A 215 12.76 -18.86 -10.67
C LYS A 215 11.47 -19.52 -10.18
N ARG A 216 10.53 -19.74 -11.09
CA ARG A 216 9.21 -20.27 -10.75
C ARG A 216 9.27 -21.65 -10.08
N GLU A 217 10.28 -22.46 -10.40
CA GLU A 217 10.47 -23.81 -9.86
C GLU A 217 10.98 -23.80 -8.41
N ASP A 218 11.60 -22.70 -7.96
CA ASP A 218 12.21 -22.56 -6.65
C ASP A 218 11.24 -22.02 -5.59
N LEU A 219 9.98 -21.80 -5.95
CA LEU A 219 8.98 -21.20 -5.07
C LEU A 219 8.64 -22.15 -3.91
N ILE A 220 8.95 -21.71 -2.69
CA ILE A 220 8.71 -22.43 -1.45
C ILE A 220 7.37 -22.03 -0.83
N SER A 221 7.03 -20.74 -0.87
CA SER A 221 5.72 -20.27 -0.42
C SER A 221 5.25 -19.09 -1.26
N GLY A 222 3.93 -18.95 -1.37
CA GLY A 222 3.30 -17.93 -2.18
C GLY A 222 1.96 -17.52 -1.60
N ALA A 223 1.64 -16.24 -1.71
CA ALA A 223 0.32 -15.72 -1.39
C ALA A 223 -0.10 -14.67 -2.42
N VAL A 224 -1.34 -14.77 -2.89
CA VAL A 224 -2.05 -13.72 -3.63
C VAL A 224 -3.25 -13.33 -2.78
N MET A 225 -3.42 -12.05 -2.52
CA MET A 225 -4.41 -11.56 -1.57
C MET A 225 -5.14 -10.29 -2.03
N VAL A 226 -6.38 -10.16 -1.60
CA VAL A 226 -7.16 -8.91 -1.67
C VAL A 226 -7.42 -8.47 -0.23
N PRO A 227 -6.50 -7.71 0.40
CA PRO A 227 -6.58 -7.36 1.81
C PRO A 227 -7.72 -6.39 2.11
N GLN A 228 -8.14 -6.35 3.38
CA GLN A 228 -9.05 -5.31 3.87
C GLN A 228 -8.31 -4.01 4.19
N LEU A 229 -7.00 -4.09 4.46
CA LEU A 229 -6.17 -2.95 4.86
C LEU A 229 -5.07 -2.71 3.83
N LEU A 230 -4.82 -1.44 3.52
CA LEU A 230 -3.57 -1.01 2.92
C LEU A 230 -2.60 -0.69 4.05
N GLN A 231 -1.47 -1.39 4.11
CA GLN A 231 -0.53 -1.28 5.23
C GLN A 231 0.87 -0.88 4.79
N PHE A 232 1.52 -0.04 5.58
CA PHE A 232 2.90 0.37 5.44
C PHE A 232 3.61 0.28 6.78
N THR A 233 4.90 -0.07 6.76
CA THR A 233 5.75 0.02 7.95
C THR A 233 6.38 1.40 8.01
N ALA A 234 6.46 1.98 9.20
CA ALA A 234 7.19 3.21 9.48
C ALA A 234 8.07 3.04 10.73
N SER A 235 9.15 3.82 10.82
CA SER A 235 10.12 3.78 11.92
C SER A 235 9.61 4.45 13.19
N SER A 236 8.62 5.35 13.07
CA SER A 236 8.01 6.04 14.22
C SER A 236 6.55 6.45 13.95
N PRO A 237 5.77 6.75 15.01
CA PRO A 237 4.43 7.33 14.86
C PRO A 237 4.40 8.63 14.04
N GLU A 238 5.40 9.50 14.20
CA GLU A 238 5.50 10.79 13.49
C GLU A 238 5.76 10.58 12.00
N GLN A 239 6.61 9.60 11.66
CA GLN A 239 6.83 9.23 10.26
C GLN A 239 5.57 8.61 9.66
N ALA A 240 4.88 7.72 10.40
CA ALA A 240 3.61 7.14 9.95
C ALA A 240 2.54 8.21 9.69
N GLN A 241 2.47 9.23 10.56
CA GLN A 241 1.55 10.34 10.37
C GLN A 241 1.91 11.17 9.14
N SER A 242 3.20 11.50 8.96
CA SER A 242 3.68 12.22 7.78
C SER A 242 3.37 11.47 6.49
N LEU A 243 3.56 10.14 6.48
CA LEU A 243 3.24 9.27 5.36
C LEU A 243 1.73 9.26 5.08
N ALA A 244 0.91 9.25 6.13
CA ALA A 244 -0.54 9.30 5.97
C ALA A 244 -1.03 10.62 5.37
N GLU A 245 -0.47 11.73 5.81
CA GLU A 245 -0.77 13.06 5.26
C GLU A 245 -0.36 13.15 3.78
N ALA A 246 0.84 12.66 3.45
CA ALA A 246 1.35 12.63 2.07
C ALA A 246 0.50 11.73 1.15
N LEU A 247 0.13 10.52 1.59
CA LEU A 247 -0.73 9.61 0.83
C LEU A 247 -2.13 10.20 0.61
N ASN A 248 -2.69 10.86 1.62
CA ASN A 248 -4.00 11.51 1.50
C ASN A 248 -3.96 12.72 0.55
N ALA A 249 -2.89 13.52 0.59
CA ALA A 249 -2.68 14.62 -0.34
C ALA A 249 -2.53 14.08 -1.77
N TYR A 250 -1.68 13.07 -1.98
CA TYR A 250 -1.50 12.42 -3.28
C TYR A 250 -2.82 11.89 -3.83
N ARG A 251 -3.60 11.15 -3.02
CA ARG A 251 -4.91 10.63 -3.45
C ARG A 251 -5.86 11.75 -3.85
N LYS A 252 -5.92 12.86 -3.11
CA LYS A 252 -6.80 13.98 -3.44
C LYS A 252 -6.43 14.61 -4.79
N ASP A 253 -5.15 14.69 -5.10
CA ASP A 253 -4.68 15.31 -6.33
C ASP A 253 -4.80 14.34 -7.52
N ALA A 254 -4.38 13.09 -7.35
CA ALA A 254 -4.25 12.11 -8.43
C ALA A 254 -5.54 11.32 -8.72
N CYS A 255 -6.50 11.27 -7.78
CA CYS A 255 -7.75 10.51 -7.94
C CYS A 255 -8.99 11.39 -8.14
N ALA A 256 -8.83 12.71 -8.28
CA ALA A 256 -9.95 13.65 -8.47
C ALA A 256 -10.37 13.84 -9.94
N SER A 257 -9.69 13.15 -10.86
CA SER A 257 -9.95 13.14 -12.31
C SER A 257 -10.96 12.09 -12.73
#